data_AF-A0A9E2ABH7-F1
#
_entry.id   AF-A0A9E2ABH7-F1
#
_cell.length_a   1.000
_cell.length_b   1.000
_cell.length_c   1.000
_cell.angle_alpha   90.00
_cell.angle_beta   90.00
_cell.angle_gamma   90.00
#
_symmetry.space_group_name_H-M   'P 1'
#
loop_
_entity.id
_entity.type
_entity.pdbx_description
1 polymer ?
#
loop_
_entity_poly.entity_id
_entity_poly.type
_entity_poly.pdbx_seq_one_letter_code
_entity_poly.pdbx_strand_id
1 'polypeptide(L)' 'MNDESSSDVARVEGLLVCDLDGVIYLEEQPIPGAGDAVAAFLEAGWRVVYATNNATRTGNELVASLS' A
#
# COMPACT_ATOMS: atom_id res chain seq x y z
N MET A 1 -20.66 36.41 7.22
CA MET A 1 -19.41 35.75 7.66
C MET A 1 -19.32 34.46 6.89
N ASN A 2 -18.36 34.34 5.96
CA ASN A 2 -18.21 33.13 5.17
C ASN A 2 -17.62 32.02 6.02
N ASP A 3 -18.25 30.85 5.89
CA ASP A 3 -17.83 29.54 6.34
C ASP A 3 -16.59 29.13 5.55
N GLU A 4 -15.42 29.17 6.19
CA GLU A 4 -14.19 28.54 5.68
C GLU A 4 -13.80 27.41 6.63
N SER A 5 -14.65 26.38 6.70
CA SER A 5 -14.20 25.06 7.10
C SER A 5 -13.34 24.49 5.96
N SER A 6 -12.11 25.01 5.85
CA SER A 6 -11.08 24.48 4.95
C SER A 6 -10.77 23.06 5.42
N SER A 7 -11.37 22.07 4.75
CA SER A 7 -11.07 20.66 4.98
C SER A 7 -9.58 20.46 4.71
N ASP A 8 -8.80 20.21 5.76
CA ASP A 8 -7.38 19.84 5.67
C ASP A 8 -7.27 18.50 4.95
N VAL A 9 -7.14 18.53 3.63
CA VAL A 9 -6.71 17.37 2.86
C VAL A 9 -5.26 17.12 3.26
N ALA A 10 -5.04 16.10 4.09
CA ALA A 10 -3.70 15.74 4.55
C ALA A 10 -2.75 15.63 3.34
N ARG A 11 -1.68 16.43 3.36
CA ARG A 11 -0.65 16.39 2.34
C ARG A 11 0.00 15.01 2.36
N VAL A 12 0.09 14.40 1.20
CA VAL A 12 0.75 13.10 1.03
C VAL A 12 2.19 13.37 0.62
N GLU A 13 3.15 12.73 1.28
CA GLU A 13 4.58 12.91 0.99
C GLU A 13 4.98 12.29 -0.36
N GLY A 14 4.33 11.20 -0.75
CA GLY A 14 4.53 10.56 -2.04
C GLY A 14 3.61 9.36 -2.27
N LEU A 15 3.73 8.76 -3.46
CA LEU A 15 3.02 7.55 -3.84
C LEU A 15 4.03 6.44 -4.11
N LEU A 16 3.91 5.33 -3.37
CA LEU A 16 4.60 4.08 -3.64
C LEU A 16 3.66 3.16 -4.40
N VAL A 17 4.04 2.77 -5.62
CA VAL A 17 3.33 1.76 -6.39
C VAL A 17 4.15 0.47 -6.36
N CYS A 18 3.59 -0.57 -5.75
CA CYS A 18 4.25 -1.86 -5.61
C CYS A 18 3.57 -2.90 -6.50
N ASP A 19 4.35 -3.67 -7.25
CA ASP A 19 3.89 -4.98 -7.70
C ASP A 19 3.73 -5.92 -6.49
N LEU A 20 3.03 -7.04 -6.67
CA LEU A 20 2.92 -8.08 -5.66
C LEU A 20 3.88 -9.22 -5.94
N ASP A 21 3.92 -9.70 -7.17
CA ASP A 21 4.71 -10.85 -7.57
C ASP A 21 6.20 -10.47 -7.75
N GLY A 22 7.09 -11.15 -7.06
CA GLY A 22 8.53 -10.85 -7.03
C GLY A 22 8.92 -9.62 -6.19
N VAL A 23 7.95 -8.89 -5.62
CA VAL A 23 8.20 -7.69 -4.79
C VAL A 23 7.70 -7.87 -3.36
N ILE A 24 6.45 -8.25 -3.17
CA ILE A 24 5.87 -8.55 -1.85
C ILE A 24 5.89 -10.06 -1.58
N TYR A 25 5.66 -10.86 -2.62
CA TYR A 25 5.66 -12.32 -2.56
C TYR A 25 6.60 -12.90 -3.60
N LEU A 26 7.32 -13.97 -3.25
CA LEU A 26 7.98 -14.86 -4.21
C LEU A 26 7.13 -16.13 -4.30
N GLU A 27 6.48 -16.33 -5.45
CA GLU A 27 5.42 -17.33 -5.61
C GLU A 27 4.33 -17.12 -4.56
N GLU A 28 4.14 -18.07 -3.63
CA GLU A 28 3.13 -17.97 -2.58
C GLU A 28 3.70 -17.51 -1.23
N GLN A 29 5.02 -17.29 -1.15
CA GLN A 29 5.71 -16.97 0.09
C GLN A 29 6.00 -15.47 0.21
N PRO A 30 5.74 -14.83 1.36
CA PRO A 30 6.09 -13.43 1.56
C PRO A 30 7.61 -13.24 1.51
N ILE A 31 8.06 -12.16 0.85
CA ILE A 31 9.47 -11.78 0.83
C ILE A 31 9.83 -11.16 2.20
N PRO A 32 10.84 -11.69 2.92
CA PRO A 32 11.24 -11.15 4.22
C PRO A 32 11.58 -9.65 4.14
N GLY A 33 10.98 -8.85 5.02
CA GLY A 33 11.19 -7.40 5.09
C GLY A 33 10.37 -6.56 4.10
N ALA A 34 9.64 -7.17 3.15
CA ALA A 34 8.80 -6.42 2.22
C ALA A 34 7.65 -5.70 2.93
N GLY A 35 7.00 -6.38 3.90
CA GLY A 35 5.96 -5.78 4.74
C GLY A 35 6.50 -4.64 5.61
N ASP A 36 7.66 -4.82 6.23
CA ASP A 36 8.31 -3.79 7.06
C ASP A 36 8.66 -2.55 6.23
N ALA A 37 9.13 -2.73 5.00
CA ALA A 37 9.42 -1.62 4.09
C ALA A 37 8.13 -0.84 3.76
N VAL A 38 7.04 -1.52 3.40
CA VAL A 38 5.74 -0.89 3.15
C VAL A 38 5.26 -0.11 4.38
N ALA A 39 5.36 -0.70 5.57
CA ALA A 39 4.97 -0.05 6.82
C ALA A 39 5.74 1.25 7.04
N ALA A 40 7.06 1.24 6.81
CA ALA A 40 7.89 2.44 6.93
C ALA A 40 7.45 3.58 5.98
N PHE A 41 7.02 3.27 4.75
CA PHE A 41 6.49 4.29 3.83
C PHE A 41 5.14 4.85 4.30
N LEU A 42 4.24 3.99 4.79
CA LEU A 42 2.96 4.42 5.36
C LEU A 42 3.18 5.33 6.58
N GLU A 43 4.07 4.95 7.50
CA GLU A 43 4.45 5.75 8.66
C GLU A 43 5.09 7.09 8.28
N ALA A 44 5.83 7.13 7.17
CA ALA A 44 6.40 8.35 6.61
C ALA A 44 5.38 9.24 5.86
N GLY A 45 4.08 8.91 5.88
CA GLY A 45 3.03 9.72 5.24
C GLY A 45 2.88 9.52 3.74
N TRP A 46 3.43 8.43 3.20
CA TRP A 46 3.22 8.04 1.81
C TRP A 46 1.92 7.26 1.65
N ARG A 47 1.32 7.36 0.47
CA ARG A 47 0.27 6.42 0.07
C ARG A 47 0.92 5.23 -0.63
N VAL A 48 0.42 4.03 -0.33
CA VAL A 48 0.85 2.79 -0.99
C VAL A 48 -0.30 2.25 -1.83
N VAL A 49 0.00 1.90 -3.07
CA VAL A 49 -0.93 1.26 -4.00
C VAL A 49 -0.27 0.00 -4.53
N TYR A 50 -1.01 -1.11 -4.52
CA TYR A 50 -0.57 -2.35 -5.13
C TYR A 50 -1.13 -2.47 -6.54
N ALA A 51 -0.26 -2.72 -7.51
CA ALA A 51 -0.60 -2.89 -8.91
C ALA A 51 0.08 -4.16 -9.42
N THR A 52 -0.67 -5.27 -9.40
CA THR A 52 -0.24 -6.54 -10.01
C THR A 52 -1.01 -6.80 -11.30
N ASN A 53 -0.35 -7.42 -12.27
CA ASN A 53 -0.99 -7.95 -13.48
C ASN A 53 -1.46 -9.41 -13.30
N ASN A 54 -1.26 -10.01 -12.13
CA ASN A 54 -1.65 -11.38 -11.85
C ASN A 54 -3.13 -11.46 -11.46
N ALA A 55 -3.99 -11.83 -12.42
CA ALA A 55 -5.45 -11.91 -12.26
C ALA A 55 -5.94 -13.08 -11.39
N THR A 56 -5.03 -13.87 -10.80
CA THR A 56 -5.36 -15.08 -10.04
C THR A 56 -5.69 -14.83 -8.57
N ARG A 57 -5.30 -13.68 -8.00
CA ARG A 57 -5.60 -13.31 -6.61
C ARG A 57 -6.60 -12.16 -6.57
N THR A 58 -7.85 -12.43 -6.19
CA THR A 58 -8.83 -11.37 -5.94
C THR A 58 -8.43 -10.54 -4.72
N GLY A 59 -8.58 -9.22 -4.77
CA GLY A 59 -8.08 -8.29 -3.74
C GLY A 59 -8.47 -8.61 -2.28
N ASN A 60 -9.57 -9.35 -2.07
CA ASN A 60 -9.99 -9.82 -0.74
C ASN A 60 -9.06 -10.89 -0.13
N GLU A 61 -8.37 -11.70 -0.94
CA GLU A 61 -7.44 -12.72 -0.42
C GLU A 61 -6.13 -12.10 0.05
N LEU A 62 -5.72 -10.96 -0.52
CA LEU A 62 -4.46 -10.31 -0.18
C LEU A 62 -4.49 -9.68 1.21
N VAL A 63 -5.57 -8.96 1.52
CA VAL A 63 -5.77 -8.27 2.81
C VAL A 63 -5.78 -9.27 3.97
N ALA A 64 -6.29 -10.49 3.76
CA ALA A 64 -6.36 -11.52 4.79
C ALA A 64 -4.98 -12.11 5.16
N SER A 65 -3.97 -12.01 4.28
CA SER A 65 -2.61 -12.50 4.55
C SER A 65 -1.69 -11.47 5.22
N LEU A 66 -2.17 -10.23 5.38
CA LEU A 66 -1.47 -9.12 6.02
C LEU A 66 -1.84 -8.97 7.52
N SER A 67 -2.58 -9.95 8.08
CA SER A 67 -2.98 -9.99 9.50
C SER A 67 -2.04 -10.85 10.35
#